data_AF-A0A7J2UUM2-F1
#
_entry.id   AF-A0A7J2UUM2-F1
#
_cell.length_a   1.000
_cell.length_b   1.000
_cell.length_c   1.000
_cell.angle_alpha   90.00
_cell.angle_beta   90.00
_cell.angle_gamma   90.00
#
_symmetry.space_group_name_H-M   'P 1'
#
loop_
_entity.id
_entity.type
_entity.pdbx_description
1 polymer ?
#
loop_
_entity_poly.entity_id
_entity_poly.type
_entity_poly.pdbx_seq_one_letter_code
_entity_poly.pdbx_strand_id
1 'polypeptide(L)'
;LLGVGVTGCSCELEVGDEVALIDSKEGILGFGTTRRSSKDLMARDRGMAVKVRHLAIGWTSPEKAPSWDSVIEANRRYVTRLGEKAVRFARAKYQEAGKPANVSFSGGKDSLATLNIVESSDIPFDVIFVDTDLEFIQTQNQVELLRQRGLTVHVAEAKKAFWTGFDTFGPPGRDYRWCCKSCKLGPVTRLIREKYPQGVLSFIGQRKYESMQRKEKGSTWENPWVPGQMAVSPIQHWTAFDVWLYIFMHKLPYNPLYDEGVERIGCFLCPASSVYEFNEVAVKHDDYKKFHEMLTKWLKKRNIELDEEHTWRWRTKIKGTTDKEEPGNLQLSDLGSPCDRGISVEGYYRGGFDIDRMKEILWIFGNLQISKDHISAGGVLLMPGGEVILIGEDERATEGLVHAFRSFIARYERCVGCGVCTGRCPTKALKIVDGHIVIDGDECTACGECLKGPCPAEVFNG
;
A
#
# COMPACT_ATOMS: atom_id res chain seq x y z
N LEU A 1 46.30 17.03 -15.82
CA LEU A 1 45.34 16.94 -16.93
C LEU A 1 44.23 15.99 -16.49
N LEU A 2 43.09 16.57 -16.12
CA LEU A 2 41.79 15.88 -15.98
C LEU A 2 41.54 14.99 -17.20
N GLY A 3 40.68 13.96 -17.09
CA GLY A 3 40.09 13.35 -18.29
C GLY A 3 39.66 14.47 -19.25
N VAL A 4 40.22 14.49 -20.45
CA VAL A 4 40.30 15.71 -21.27
C VAL A 4 38.92 16.34 -21.44
N GLY A 5 38.75 17.60 -20.99
CA GLY A 5 37.56 18.41 -21.27
C GLY A 5 36.42 18.40 -20.24
N VAL A 6 36.46 17.59 -19.17
CA VAL A 6 35.41 17.58 -18.13
C VAL A 6 35.85 18.39 -16.90
N THR A 7 35.12 19.45 -16.57
CA THR A 7 35.42 20.37 -15.45
C THR A 7 34.62 20.08 -14.18
N GLY A 8 33.50 19.36 -14.29
CA GLY A 8 32.63 18.98 -13.18
C GLY A 8 31.67 17.86 -13.56
N CYS A 9 31.02 17.24 -12.57
CA CYS A 9 30.01 16.21 -12.76
C CYS A 9 29.02 16.18 -11.58
N SER A 10 27.84 15.58 -11.77
CA SER A 10 26.91 15.29 -10.67
C SER A 10 27.57 14.36 -9.64
N CYS A 11 27.17 14.42 -8.37
CA CYS A 11 27.80 13.65 -7.29
C CYS A 11 27.44 12.15 -7.26
N GLU A 12 26.45 11.72 -8.05
CA GLU A 12 25.85 10.38 -7.94
C GLU A 12 25.91 9.53 -9.23
N LEU A 13 26.81 9.84 -10.16
CA LEU A 13 26.96 9.10 -11.41
C LEU A 13 27.63 7.75 -11.19
N GLU A 14 27.05 6.71 -11.77
CA GLU A 14 27.60 5.36 -11.85
C GLU A 14 27.93 4.98 -13.29
N VAL A 15 28.88 4.06 -13.49
CA VAL A 15 29.27 3.58 -14.82
C VAL A 15 28.05 3.01 -15.55
N GLY A 16 27.75 3.55 -16.74
CA GLY A 16 26.58 3.13 -17.51
C GLY A 16 25.39 4.08 -17.44
N ASP A 17 25.42 5.09 -16.59
CA ASP A 17 24.36 6.11 -16.53
C ASP A 17 24.31 6.97 -17.80
N GLU A 18 23.10 7.38 -18.15
CA GLU A 18 22.85 8.35 -19.22
C GLU A 18 23.10 9.77 -18.69
N VAL A 19 23.95 10.52 -19.39
CA VAL A 19 24.41 11.85 -18.96
C VAL A 19 24.29 12.86 -20.10
N ALA A 20 23.95 14.09 -19.73
CA ALA A 20 24.10 15.26 -20.60
C ALA A 20 25.47 15.90 -20.36
N LEU A 21 26.16 16.25 -21.45
CA LEU A 21 27.35 17.09 -21.43
C LEU A 21 26.92 18.54 -21.52
N ILE A 22 27.37 19.36 -20.58
CA ILE A 22 26.97 20.75 -20.46
C ILE A 22 28.24 21.61 -20.46
N ASP A 23 28.23 22.73 -21.17
CA ASP A 23 29.31 23.71 -21.12
C ASP A 23 29.21 24.62 -19.88
N SER A 24 30.19 25.52 -19.70
CA SER A 24 30.22 26.44 -18.57
C SER A 24 29.12 27.51 -18.56
N LYS A 25 28.30 27.59 -19.61
CA LYS A 25 27.18 28.53 -19.77
C LYS A 25 25.84 27.81 -19.74
N GLU A 26 25.82 26.57 -19.25
CA GLU A 26 24.64 25.69 -19.21
C GLU A 26 24.12 25.25 -20.59
N GLY A 27 24.92 25.43 -21.65
CA GLY A 27 24.61 24.93 -22.99
C GLY A 27 24.81 23.42 -23.09
N ILE A 28 23.79 22.69 -23.56
CA ILE A 28 23.90 21.25 -23.76
C ILE A 28 24.78 20.97 -24.99
N LEU A 29 25.95 20.36 -24.77
CA LEU A 29 26.90 19.97 -25.82
C LEU A 29 26.58 18.61 -26.43
N GLY A 30 25.86 17.75 -25.71
CA GLY A 30 25.47 16.43 -26.19
C GLY A 30 25.00 15.50 -25.08
N PHE A 31 24.68 14.26 -25.47
CA PHE A 31 24.23 13.20 -24.57
C PHE A 31 25.04 11.93 -24.81
N GLY A 32 25.24 11.14 -23.77
CA GLY A 32 25.97 9.89 -23.87
C GLY A 32 25.89 9.06 -22.61
N THR A 33 26.71 8.02 -22.56
CA THR A 33 26.79 7.13 -21.40
C THR A 33 28.08 7.39 -20.65
N THR A 34 28.01 7.65 -19.36
CA THR A 34 29.23 7.78 -18.55
C THR A 34 29.97 6.44 -18.47
N ARG A 35 31.30 6.52 -18.54
CA ARG A 35 32.20 5.36 -18.46
C ARG A 35 32.93 5.29 -17.14
N ARG A 36 32.61 6.21 -16.23
CA ARG A 36 33.25 6.43 -14.94
C ARG A 36 32.23 6.86 -13.91
N SER A 37 32.46 6.47 -12.67
CA SER A 37 31.65 6.97 -11.55
C SER A 37 32.01 8.44 -11.24
N SER A 38 31.17 9.12 -10.47
CA SER A 38 31.49 10.46 -9.95
C SER A 38 32.80 10.48 -9.17
N LYS A 39 33.07 9.43 -8.39
CA LYS A 39 34.33 9.30 -7.63
C LYS A 39 35.54 9.28 -8.55
N ASP A 40 35.48 8.51 -9.64
CA ASP A 40 36.57 8.39 -10.61
C ASP A 40 36.75 9.68 -11.44
N LEU A 41 35.65 10.34 -11.79
CA LEU A 41 35.66 11.62 -12.50
C LEU A 41 36.28 12.73 -11.64
N MET A 42 35.92 12.77 -10.35
CA MET A 42 36.48 13.72 -9.38
C MET A 42 37.94 13.43 -9.02
N ALA A 43 38.36 12.16 -9.02
CA ALA A 43 39.75 11.75 -8.82
C ALA A 43 40.69 12.17 -9.98
N ARG A 44 40.12 12.64 -11.10
CA ARG A 44 40.84 13.22 -12.26
C ARG A 44 41.72 12.22 -13.01
N ASP A 45 41.41 10.94 -12.93
CA ASP A 45 42.14 9.88 -13.65
C ASP A 45 42.03 10.05 -15.17
N ARG A 46 43.07 9.65 -15.91
CA ARG A 46 43.09 9.70 -17.38
C ARG A 46 42.18 8.65 -18.00
N GLY A 47 41.41 9.02 -19.01
CA GLY A 47 40.61 8.11 -19.85
C GLY A 47 39.31 8.76 -20.32
N MET A 48 38.50 7.99 -21.07
CA MET A 48 37.20 8.46 -21.56
C MET A 48 36.22 8.62 -20.40
N ALA A 49 35.74 9.85 -20.17
CA ALA A 49 34.73 10.16 -19.17
C ALA A 49 33.32 9.73 -19.63
N VAL A 50 32.92 10.16 -20.83
CA VAL A 50 31.60 9.90 -21.41
C VAL A 50 31.77 9.35 -22.81
N LYS A 51 31.09 8.25 -23.12
CA LYS A 51 30.90 7.81 -24.52
C LYS A 51 29.75 8.61 -25.10
N VAL A 52 30.08 9.71 -25.78
CA VAL A 52 29.10 10.58 -26.46
C VAL A 52 28.40 9.78 -27.55
N ARG A 53 27.07 9.83 -27.56
CA ARG A 53 26.24 9.19 -28.58
C ARG A 53 25.52 10.21 -29.47
N HIS A 54 25.22 11.39 -28.94
CA HIS A 54 24.57 12.47 -29.65
C HIS A 54 25.26 13.79 -29.33
N LEU A 55 25.65 14.56 -30.34
CA LEU A 55 26.12 15.93 -30.17
C LEU A 55 24.92 16.88 -30.25
N ALA A 56 24.91 17.88 -29.38
CA ALA A 56 23.91 18.95 -29.32
C ALA A 56 24.55 20.34 -29.53
N ILE A 57 25.77 20.38 -30.09
CA ILE A 57 26.43 21.64 -30.46
C ILE A 57 25.56 22.37 -31.49
N GLY A 58 25.16 23.61 -31.17
CA GLY A 58 24.24 24.40 -32.00
C GLY A 58 22.76 24.16 -31.71
N TRP A 59 22.42 23.45 -30.64
CA TRP A 59 21.04 23.32 -30.19
C TRP A 59 20.55 24.67 -29.65
N THR A 60 19.70 25.32 -30.40
CA THR A 60 18.93 26.47 -29.93
C THR A 60 17.60 25.98 -29.39
N SER A 61 17.21 26.45 -28.20
CA SER A 61 15.83 26.29 -27.75
C SER A 61 14.92 26.89 -28.83
N PRO A 62 13.92 26.15 -29.31
CA PRO A 62 13.02 26.68 -30.33
C PRO A 62 12.31 27.93 -29.79
N GLU A 63 12.16 28.96 -30.62
CA GLU A 63 11.49 30.21 -30.23
C GLU A 63 10.05 30.00 -29.73
N LYS A 64 9.41 28.91 -30.17
CA LYS A 64 8.12 28.46 -29.68
C LYS A 64 8.26 27.11 -29.00
N ALA A 65 7.62 26.97 -27.84
CA ALA A 65 7.51 25.69 -27.17
C ALA A 65 6.87 24.66 -28.13
N PRO A 66 7.44 23.45 -28.26
CA PRO A 66 6.88 22.42 -29.12
C PRO A 66 5.51 21.94 -28.59
N SER A 67 4.61 21.57 -29.49
CA SER A 67 3.35 20.90 -29.12
C SER A 67 3.61 19.46 -28.64
N TRP A 68 2.66 18.89 -27.90
CA TRP A 68 2.73 17.47 -27.53
C TRP A 68 2.78 16.55 -28.74
N ASP A 69 2.09 16.87 -29.84
CA ASP A 69 2.19 16.09 -31.08
C ASP A 69 3.62 16.03 -31.63
N SER A 70 4.34 17.15 -31.62
CA SER A 70 5.76 17.20 -32.03
C SER A 70 6.64 16.38 -31.10
N VAL A 71 6.39 16.45 -29.79
CA VAL A 71 7.11 15.65 -28.78
C VAL A 71 6.84 14.16 -28.99
N ILE A 72 5.59 13.76 -29.25
CA ILE A 72 5.22 12.38 -29.52
C ILE A 72 5.86 11.88 -30.82
N GLU A 73 5.82 12.66 -31.90
CA GLU A 73 6.44 12.26 -33.16
C GLU A 73 7.94 12.03 -33.02
N ALA A 74 8.65 12.94 -32.34
CA ALA A 74 10.08 12.79 -32.07
C ALA A 74 10.40 11.53 -31.25
N ASN A 75 9.50 11.09 -30.37
CA ASN A 75 9.68 9.94 -29.49
C ASN A 75 8.96 8.66 -29.96
N ARG A 76 8.24 8.69 -31.09
CA ARG A 76 7.32 7.61 -31.52
C ARG A 76 7.97 6.24 -31.49
N ARG A 77 9.15 6.10 -32.11
CA ARG A 77 9.88 4.82 -32.17
C ARG A 77 10.24 4.28 -30.78
N TYR A 78 10.61 5.16 -29.86
CA TYR A 78 10.95 4.79 -28.49
C TYR A 78 9.72 4.30 -27.73
N VAL A 79 8.63 5.09 -27.76
CA VAL A 79 7.39 4.78 -27.03
C VAL A 79 6.71 3.53 -27.58
N THR A 80 6.70 3.33 -28.91
CA THR A 80 6.20 2.08 -29.52
C THR A 80 6.97 0.86 -29.01
N ARG A 81 8.31 0.91 -29.04
CA ARG A 81 9.14 -0.21 -28.53
C ARG A 81 8.93 -0.45 -27.04
N LEU A 82 8.74 0.62 -26.28
CA LEU A 82 8.47 0.57 -24.85
C LEU A 82 7.14 -0.16 -24.57
N GLY A 83 6.07 0.21 -25.28
CA GLY A 83 4.77 -0.42 -25.21
C GLY A 83 4.80 -1.89 -25.64
N GLU A 84 5.41 -2.21 -26.78
CA GLU A 84 5.54 -3.59 -27.26
C GLU A 84 6.29 -4.50 -26.27
N LYS A 85 7.34 -3.98 -25.62
CA LYS A 85 8.09 -4.72 -24.60
C LYS A 85 7.20 -5.01 -23.38
N ALA A 86 6.41 -4.03 -22.95
CA ALA A 86 5.48 -4.19 -21.83
C ALA A 86 4.37 -5.20 -22.15
N VAL A 87 3.81 -5.17 -23.36
CA VAL A 87 2.82 -6.13 -23.87
C VAL A 87 3.38 -7.56 -23.89
N ARG A 88 4.58 -7.75 -24.47
CA ARG A 88 5.23 -9.07 -24.48
C ARG A 88 5.48 -9.58 -23.06
N PHE A 89 5.90 -8.71 -22.15
CA PHE A 89 6.12 -9.07 -20.75
C PHE A 89 4.83 -9.47 -20.04
N ALA A 90 3.73 -8.71 -20.22
CA ALA A 90 2.44 -9.02 -19.63
C ALA A 90 1.91 -10.39 -20.12
N ARG A 91 1.98 -10.65 -21.43
CA ARG A 91 1.59 -11.93 -22.03
C ARG A 91 2.42 -13.10 -21.49
N ALA A 92 3.74 -12.96 -21.40
CA ALA A 92 4.61 -13.99 -20.86
C ALA A 92 4.28 -14.33 -19.39
N LYS A 93 4.03 -13.30 -18.56
CA LYS A 93 3.65 -13.51 -17.16
C LYS A 93 2.28 -14.14 -16.99
N TYR A 94 1.33 -13.82 -17.86
CA TYR A 94 0.03 -14.49 -17.89
C TYR A 94 0.16 -15.99 -18.20
N GLN A 95 0.94 -16.33 -19.22
CA GLN A 95 1.18 -17.73 -19.62
C GLN A 95 1.92 -18.53 -18.54
N GLU A 96 2.90 -17.92 -17.86
CA GLU A 96 3.64 -18.53 -16.75
C GLU A 96 2.75 -18.81 -15.54
N ALA A 97 1.83 -17.89 -15.22
CA ALA A 97 1.04 -17.98 -13.99
C ALA A 97 -0.07 -19.04 -14.05
N GLY A 98 -0.65 -19.31 -15.22
CA GLY A 98 -1.76 -20.25 -15.37
C GLY A 98 -3.01 -19.88 -14.55
N LYS A 99 -3.20 -18.59 -14.23
CA LYS A 99 -4.27 -18.05 -13.38
C LYS A 99 -5.12 -17.05 -14.15
N PRO A 100 -6.39 -16.82 -13.75
CA PRO A 100 -7.17 -15.70 -14.26
C PRO A 100 -6.44 -14.38 -13.98
N ALA A 101 -6.64 -13.39 -14.85
CA ALA A 101 -6.00 -12.09 -14.74
C ALA A 101 -7.00 -10.99 -14.37
N ASN A 102 -6.51 -9.98 -13.66
CA ASN A 102 -7.19 -8.71 -13.55
C ASN A 102 -6.22 -7.54 -13.75
N VAL A 103 -6.77 -6.36 -14.02
CA VAL A 103 -6.08 -5.08 -13.90
C VAL A 103 -6.60 -4.36 -12.67
N SER A 104 -5.69 -4.03 -11.75
CA SER A 104 -6.00 -3.19 -10.59
C SER A 104 -5.98 -1.72 -11.01
N PHE A 105 -7.16 -1.20 -11.32
CA PHE A 105 -7.35 0.15 -11.84
C PHE A 105 -7.64 1.14 -10.69
N SER A 106 -6.89 2.25 -10.65
CA SER A 106 -7.05 3.28 -9.60
C SER A 106 -7.55 4.62 -10.14
N GLY A 107 -7.81 4.71 -11.46
CA GLY A 107 -8.12 5.97 -12.13
C GLY A 107 -6.95 6.94 -12.28
N GLY A 108 -5.71 6.49 -12.01
CA GLY A 108 -4.49 7.27 -12.23
C GLY A 108 -3.79 6.90 -13.54
N LYS A 109 -2.87 7.76 -14.00
CA LYS A 109 -2.11 7.61 -15.25
C LYS A 109 -1.40 6.25 -15.37
N ASP A 110 -0.79 5.79 -14.29
CA ASP A 110 0.01 4.56 -14.27
C ASP A 110 -0.90 3.32 -14.44
N SER A 111 -2.07 3.33 -13.80
CA SER A 111 -3.08 2.28 -13.96
C SER A 111 -3.77 2.30 -15.31
N LEU A 112 -3.94 3.49 -15.91
CA LEU A 112 -4.49 3.65 -17.26
C LEU A 112 -3.54 3.11 -18.34
N ALA A 113 -2.25 3.43 -18.25
CA ALA A 113 -1.24 2.87 -19.14
C ALA A 113 -1.18 1.34 -18.99
N THR A 114 -1.21 0.83 -17.75
CA THR A 114 -1.22 -0.62 -17.48
C THR A 114 -2.45 -1.30 -18.08
N LEU A 115 -3.63 -0.71 -17.93
CA LEU A 115 -4.87 -1.21 -18.54
C LEU A 115 -4.72 -1.33 -20.07
N ASN A 116 -4.24 -0.28 -20.73
CA ASN A 116 -4.09 -0.28 -22.18
C ASN A 116 -3.04 -1.29 -22.67
N ILE A 117 -1.96 -1.51 -21.91
CA ILE A 117 -0.97 -2.56 -22.19
C ILE A 117 -1.62 -3.95 -22.11
N VAL A 118 -2.44 -4.20 -21.09
CA VAL A 118 -3.12 -5.49 -20.90
C VAL A 118 -4.17 -5.72 -21.97
N GLU A 119 -4.96 -4.71 -22.34
CA GLU A 119 -5.87 -4.76 -23.49
C GLU A 119 -5.12 -5.11 -24.78
N SER A 120 -3.96 -4.50 -25.01
CA SER A 120 -3.10 -4.77 -26.17
C SER A 120 -2.41 -6.13 -26.13
N SER A 121 -2.46 -6.84 -25.00
CA SER A 121 -1.83 -8.15 -24.82
C SER A 121 -2.71 -9.31 -25.26
N ASP A 122 -3.98 -9.07 -25.58
CA ASP A 122 -4.95 -10.09 -25.99
C ASP A 122 -5.07 -11.24 -24.97
N ILE A 123 -5.01 -10.86 -23.69
CA ILE A 123 -5.25 -11.78 -22.57
C ILE A 123 -6.65 -11.53 -22.02
N PRO A 124 -7.41 -12.55 -21.59
CA PRO A 124 -8.68 -12.32 -20.92
C PRO A 124 -8.43 -11.76 -19.51
N PHE A 125 -9.11 -10.67 -19.17
CA PHE A 125 -8.96 -10.02 -17.87
C PHE A 125 -10.26 -9.35 -17.40
N ASP A 126 -10.39 -9.19 -16.10
CA ASP A 126 -11.36 -8.27 -15.49
C ASP A 126 -10.65 -7.01 -14.96
N VAL A 127 -11.40 -5.95 -14.69
CA VAL A 127 -10.91 -4.77 -13.96
C VAL A 127 -11.35 -4.86 -12.51
N ILE A 128 -10.43 -4.66 -11.57
CA ILE A 128 -10.75 -4.43 -10.16
C ILE A 128 -10.55 -2.95 -9.87
N PHE A 129 -11.61 -2.30 -9.42
CA PHE A 129 -11.57 -0.96 -8.84
C PHE A 129 -11.86 -1.04 -7.34
N VAL A 130 -11.16 -0.23 -6.56
CA VAL A 130 -11.33 -0.18 -5.10
C VAL A 130 -11.99 1.15 -4.76
N ASP A 131 -13.23 1.08 -4.32
CA ASP A 131 -13.98 2.25 -3.88
C ASP A 131 -13.79 2.42 -2.37
N THR A 132 -13.06 3.45 -1.98
CA THR A 132 -12.80 3.75 -0.57
C THR A 132 -13.84 4.69 0.04
N ASP A 133 -14.85 5.12 -0.74
CA ASP A 133 -15.75 6.24 -0.45
C ASP A 133 -15.01 7.58 -0.29
N LEU A 134 -13.78 7.70 -0.79
CA LEU A 134 -12.95 8.91 -0.65
C LEU A 134 -12.37 9.39 -1.99
N GLU A 135 -12.74 8.74 -3.09
CA GLU A 135 -12.33 9.08 -4.43
C GLU A 135 -13.07 10.31 -4.95
N PHE A 136 -12.35 11.16 -5.66
CA PHE A 136 -12.98 12.25 -6.40
C PHE A 136 -13.95 11.73 -7.48
N ILE A 137 -15.02 12.48 -7.75
CA ILE A 137 -16.00 12.15 -8.79
C ILE A 137 -15.35 11.94 -10.17
N GLN A 138 -14.29 12.69 -10.49
CA GLN A 138 -13.51 12.53 -11.72
C GLN A 138 -12.92 11.12 -11.83
N THR A 139 -12.52 10.50 -10.72
CA THR A 139 -12.02 9.11 -10.66
C THR A 139 -13.15 8.12 -10.91
N GLN A 140 -14.31 8.34 -10.31
CA GLN A 140 -15.50 7.50 -10.52
C GLN A 140 -15.98 7.56 -11.97
N ASN A 141 -15.94 8.74 -12.60
CA ASN A 141 -16.26 8.92 -14.02
C ASN A 141 -15.31 8.13 -14.93
N GLN A 142 -14.04 7.99 -14.57
CA GLN A 142 -13.10 7.13 -15.31
C GLN A 142 -13.51 5.66 -15.25
N VAL A 143 -13.96 5.18 -14.08
CA VAL A 143 -14.45 3.80 -13.90
C VAL A 143 -15.71 3.57 -14.73
N GLU A 144 -16.62 4.54 -14.75
CA GLU A 144 -17.85 4.46 -15.55
C GLU A 144 -17.54 4.42 -17.06
N LEU A 145 -16.56 5.19 -17.52
CA LEU A 145 -16.08 5.12 -18.90
C LEU A 145 -15.57 3.72 -19.27
N LEU A 146 -14.92 3.00 -18.34
CA LEU A 146 -14.48 1.63 -18.57
C LEU A 146 -15.68 0.67 -18.74
N ARG A 147 -16.74 0.84 -17.93
CA ARG A 147 -17.97 0.04 -18.07
C ARG A 147 -18.67 0.31 -19.40
N GLN A 148 -18.76 1.58 -19.81
CA GLN A 148 -19.34 1.96 -21.10
C GLN A 148 -18.57 1.41 -22.30
N ARG A 149 -17.25 1.18 -22.15
CA ARG A 149 -16.42 0.48 -23.13
C ARG A 149 -16.65 -1.04 -23.16
N GLY A 150 -17.49 -1.57 -22.29
CA GLY A 150 -17.81 -3.00 -22.21
C GLY A 150 -16.86 -3.84 -21.36
N LEU A 151 -16.00 -3.21 -20.54
CA LEU A 151 -15.12 -3.94 -19.63
C LEU A 151 -15.87 -4.44 -18.39
N THR A 152 -15.60 -5.67 -17.97
CA THR A 152 -16.09 -6.22 -16.70
C THR A 152 -15.36 -5.57 -15.54
N VAL A 153 -16.03 -4.70 -14.80
CA VAL A 153 -15.46 -4.00 -13.63
C VAL A 153 -16.06 -4.53 -12.34
N HIS A 154 -15.24 -5.18 -11.51
CA HIS A 154 -15.58 -5.57 -10.15
C HIS A 154 -15.18 -4.45 -9.17
N VAL A 155 -16.12 -3.98 -8.35
CA VAL A 155 -15.86 -2.93 -7.36
C VAL A 155 -15.69 -3.53 -5.96
N ALA A 156 -14.54 -3.27 -5.34
CA ALA A 156 -14.26 -3.61 -3.96
C ALA A 156 -14.61 -2.42 -3.04
N GLU A 157 -15.77 -2.47 -2.41
CA GLU A 157 -16.29 -1.37 -1.58
C GLU A 157 -15.76 -1.41 -0.14
N ALA A 158 -15.32 -0.25 0.36
CA ALA A 158 -14.92 -0.04 1.75
C ALA A 158 -16.10 0.13 2.71
N LYS A 159 -17.28 0.55 2.24
CA LYS A 159 -18.52 0.69 3.03
C LYS A 159 -18.33 1.53 4.30
N LYS A 160 -17.87 2.77 4.16
CA LYS A 160 -17.62 3.74 5.24
C LYS A 160 -16.51 3.35 6.24
N ALA A 161 -15.68 2.35 5.92
CA ALA A 161 -14.60 1.88 6.81
C ALA A 161 -13.64 3.00 7.26
N PHE A 162 -13.45 4.05 6.44
CA PHE A 162 -12.66 5.21 6.86
C PHE A 162 -13.31 5.96 8.02
N TRP A 163 -14.60 6.29 7.90
CA TRP A 163 -15.30 7.08 8.89
C TRP A 163 -15.39 6.35 10.24
N THR A 164 -15.71 5.06 10.22
CA THR A 164 -15.72 4.22 11.43
C THR A 164 -14.31 4.06 12.01
N GLY A 165 -13.30 3.85 11.16
CA GLY A 165 -11.92 3.69 11.59
C GLY A 165 -11.30 4.95 12.19
N PHE A 166 -11.80 6.14 11.83
CA PHE A 166 -11.30 7.41 12.37
C PHE A 166 -11.55 7.52 13.87
N ASP A 167 -12.67 6.98 14.38
CA ASP A 167 -12.97 7.02 15.83
C ASP A 167 -11.97 6.17 16.63
N THR A 168 -11.49 5.06 16.06
CA THR A 168 -10.49 4.17 16.67
C THR A 168 -9.06 4.68 16.49
N PHE A 169 -8.70 5.06 15.26
CA PHE A 169 -7.30 5.31 14.88
C PHE A 169 -6.95 6.79 14.76
N GLY A 170 -7.94 7.68 14.79
CA GLY A 170 -7.75 9.10 14.49
C GLY A 170 -7.46 9.36 13.01
N PRO A 171 -6.87 10.53 12.68
CA PRO A 171 -6.59 10.89 11.30
C PRO A 171 -5.59 9.94 10.64
N PRO A 172 -5.63 9.78 9.31
CA PRO A 172 -4.65 8.97 8.60
C PRO A 172 -3.28 9.65 8.61
N GLY A 173 -2.22 8.86 8.83
CA GLY A 173 -0.83 9.33 8.83
C GLY A 173 -0.01 8.82 7.65
N ARG A 174 1.05 9.56 7.28
CA ARG A 174 2.06 9.16 6.28
C ARG A 174 2.88 7.97 6.74
N ASP A 175 3.12 7.89 8.05
CA ASP A 175 3.92 6.89 8.77
C ASP A 175 3.14 5.61 9.06
N TYR A 176 1.86 5.69 9.39
CA TYR A 176 1.08 4.52 9.80
C TYR A 176 0.04 4.03 8.75
N ARG A 177 -0.49 4.93 7.89
CA ARG A 177 -1.37 4.64 6.73
C ARG A 177 -2.46 3.59 6.96
N TRP A 178 -3.13 3.60 8.11
CA TRP A 178 -4.17 2.61 8.42
C TRP A 178 -5.32 2.60 7.42
N CYS A 179 -5.68 3.76 6.85
CA CYS A 179 -6.75 3.87 5.88
C CYS A 179 -6.50 2.99 4.64
N CYS A 180 -5.26 2.85 4.18
CA CYS A 180 -4.93 1.94 3.07
C CYS A 180 -5.24 0.48 3.44
N LYS A 181 -4.92 0.08 4.67
CA LYS A 181 -5.07 -1.31 5.12
C LYS A 181 -6.56 -1.64 5.30
N SER A 182 -7.32 -0.73 5.92
CA SER A 182 -8.74 -0.95 6.20
C SER A 182 -9.63 -0.71 4.99
N CYS A 183 -9.39 0.37 4.24
CA CYS A 183 -10.28 0.81 3.15
C CYS A 183 -9.89 0.24 1.79
N LYS A 184 -8.65 -0.24 1.60
CA LYS A 184 -8.24 -0.83 0.31
C LYS A 184 -7.98 -2.32 0.40
N LEU A 185 -7.06 -2.72 1.26
CA LEU A 185 -6.60 -4.11 1.30
C LEU A 185 -7.69 -5.06 1.80
N GLY A 186 -8.45 -4.67 2.83
CA GLY A 186 -9.60 -5.44 3.32
C GLY A 186 -10.64 -5.75 2.23
N PRO A 187 -11.23 -4.73 1.57
CA PRO A 187 -12.16 -4.91 0.46
C PRO A 187 -11.61 -5.76 -0.69
N VAL A 188 -10.38 -5.49 -1.13
CA VAL A 188 -9.72 -6.25 -2.21
C VAL A 188 -9.57 -7.72 -1.84
N THR A 189 -9.14 -8.03 -0.61
CA THR A 189 -8.99 -9.39 -0.14
C THR A 189 -10.31 -10.16 -0.16
N ARG A 190 -11.43 -9.53 0.25
CA ARG A 190 -12.75 -10.16 0.18
C ARG A 190 -13.16 -10.46 -1.26
N LEU A 191 -13.00 -9.47 -2.13
CA LEU A 191 -13.38 -9.58 -3.55
C LEU A 191 -12.55 -10.64 -4.28
N ILE A 192 -11.23 -10.68 -4.07
CA ILE A 192 -10.37 -11.67 -4.69
C ILE A 192 -10.70 -13.08 -4.20
N ARG A 193 -10.97 -13.26 -2.91
CA ARG A 193 -11.38 -14.57 -2.37
C ARG A 193 -12.69 -15.07 -2.96
N GLU A 194 -13.63 -14.16 -3.23
CA GLU A 194 -14.93 -14.48 -3.83
C GLU A 194 -14.80 -14.80 -5.33
N LYS A 195 -14.15 -13.93 -6.11
CA LYS A 195 -14.09 -14.05 -7.57
C LYS A 195 -12.99 -14.97 -8.08
N TYR A 196 -11.89 -15.10 -7.34
CA TYR A 196 -10.71 -15.85 -7.75
C TYR A 196 -10.24 -16.82 -6.64
N PRO A 197 -11.05 -17.84 -6.29
CA PRO A 197 -10.72 -18.74 -5.18
C PRO A 197 -9.43 -19.55 -5.39
N GLN A 198 -8.97 -19.71 -6.64
CA GLN A 198 -7.72 -20.40 -7.00
C GLN A 198 -6.53 -19.42 -7.17
N GLY A 199 -6.71 -18.16 -6.76
CA GLY A 199 -5.74 -17.09 -6.92
C GLY A 199 -5.85 -16.37 -8.26
N VAL A 200 -5.15 -15.23 -8.35
CA VAL A 200 -5.27 -14.29 -9.47
C VAL A 200 -3.94 -13.64 -9.81
N LEU A 201 -3.71 -13.38 -11.09
CA LEU A 201 -2.62 -12.52 -11.58
C LEU A 201 -3.14 -11.08 -11.72
N SER A 202 -2.71 -10.18 -10.85
CA SER A 202 -3.12 -8.76 -10.87
C SER A 202 -2.07 -7.90 -11.53
N PHE A 203 -2.42 -7.25 -12.64
CA PHE A 203 -1.59 -6.22 -13.26
C PHE A 203 -1.76 -4.89 -12.53
N ILE A 204 -0.66 -4.31 -12.05
CA ILE A 204 -0.64 -3.12 -11.19
C ILE A 204 0.30 -2.07 -11.78
N GLY A 205 -0.18 -0.82 -11.85
CA GLY A 205 0.61 0.33 -12.31
C GLY A 205 1.61 0.86 -11.29
N GLN A 206 2.55 0.03 -10.82
CA GLN A 206 3.64 0.42 -9.92
C GLN A 206 4.92 0.70 -10.72
N ARG A 207 5.70 1.72 -10.35
CA ARG A 207 7.00 2.02 -10.97
C ARG A 207 8.10 2.10 -9.91
N LYS A 208 9.32 1.67 -10.29
CA LYS A 208 10.49 1.71 -9.40
C LYS A 208 10.86 3.12 -8.95
N TYR A 209 10.54 4.14 -9.75
CA TYR A 209 10.90 5.54 -9.51
C TYR A 209 9.96 6.27 -8.54
N GLU A 210 8.97 5.58 -7.96
CA GLU A 210 8.02 6.19 -7.02
C GLU A 210 8.47 6.09 -5.56
N SER A 211 9.27 5.08 -5.19
CA SER A 211 9.92 4.96 -3.88
C SER A 211 10.96 3.83 -3.86
N MET A 212 11.86 3.85 -2.87
CA MET A 212 12.83 2.76 -2.64
C MET A 212 12.15 1.40 -2.45
N GLN A 213 11.08 1.35 -1.66
CA GLN A 213 10.29 0.12 -1.48
C GLN A 213 9.71 -0.42 -2.79
N ARG A 214 9.26 0.46 -3.70
CA ARG A 214 8.74 0.04 -5.01
C ARG A 214 9.86 -0.43 -5.95
N LYS A 215 11.07 0.12 -5.82
CA LYS A 215 12.26 -0.35 -6.53
C LYS A 215 12.63 -1.77 -6.10
N GLU A 216 12.68 -2.03 -4.79
CA GLU A 216 13.08 -3.33 -4.22
C GLU A 216 12.10 -4.46 -4.53
N LYS A 217 10.79 -4.18 -4.60
CA LYS A 217 9.76 -5.18 -4.94
C LYS A 217 9.93 -5.81 -6.33
N GLY A 218 10.61 -5.13 -7.26
CA GLY A 218 10.72 -5.59 -8.65
C GLY A 218 9.40 -5.58 -9.42
N SER A 219 9.37 -6.30 -10.55
CA SER A 219 8.25 -6.31 -11.50
C SER A 219 7.19 -7.36 -11.22
N THR A 220 7.47 -8.32 -10.33
CA THR A 220 6.54 -9.40 -9.94
C THR A 220 6.74 -9.70 -8.45
N TRP A 221 5.66 -9.76 -7.68
CA TRP A 221 5.71 -10.05 -6.25
C TRP A 221 4.41 -10.67 -5.75
N GLU A 222 4.45 -11.36 -4.62
CA GLU A 222 3.25 -11.81 -3.91
C GLU A 222 2.85 -10.76 -2.87
N ASN A 223 1.55 -10.44 -2.79
CA ASN A 223 1.07 -9.43 -1.86
C ASN A 223 0.81 -10.05 -0.47
N PRO A 224 1.60 -9.73 0.58
CA PRO A 224 1.43 -10.34 1.89
C PRO A 224 0.10 -9.95 2.57
N TRP A 225 -0.57 -8.90 2.13
CA TRP A 225 -1.86 -8.43 2.66
C TRP A 225 -3.07 -9.04 1.95
N VAL A 226 -2.87 -9.60 0.76
CA VAL A 226 -3.93 -10.10 -0.12
C VAL A 226 -3.54 -11.52 -0.56
N PRO A 227 -3.81 -12.55 0.27
CA PRO A 227 -3.47 -13.92 -0.05
C PRO A 227 -4.06 -14.37 -1.39
N GLY A 228 -3.29 -15.14 -2.16
CA GLY A 228 -3.70 -15.61 -3.49
C GLY A 228 -3.52 -14.60 -4.63
N GLN A 229 -3.08 -13.37 -4.34
CA GLN A 229 -2.78 -12.35 -5.35
C GLN A 229 -1.28 -12.35 -5.73
N MET A 230 -0.99 -12.72 -6.97
CA MET A 230 0.31 -12.47 -7.59
C MET A 230 0.24 -11.16 -8.38
N ALA A 231 1.07 -10.19 -8.02
CA ALA A 231 1.08 -8.88 -8.63
C ALA A 231 2.18 -8.77 -9.70
N VAL A 232 1.87 -8.11 -10.82
CA VAL A 232 2.79 -7.85 -11.92
C VAL A 232 2.71 -6.39 -12.34
N SER A 233 3.84 -5.71 -12.45
CA SER A 233 3.91 -4.39 -13.06
C SER A 233 4.63 -4.43 -14.41
N PRO A 234 3.90 -4.27 -15.54
CA PRO A 234 4.52 -4.19 -16.86
C PRO A 234 5.26 -2.87 -17.11
N ILE A 235 4.99 -1.85 -16.27
CA ILE A 235 5.59 -0.52 -16.37
C ILE A 235 6.63 -0.26 -15.27
N GLN A 236 7.11 -1.30 -14.58
CA GLN A 236 8.02 -1.15 -13.43
C GLN A 236 9.25 -0.27 -13.70
N HIS A 237 9.76 -0.28 -14.93
CA HIS A 237 10.94 0.48 -15.33
C HIS A 237 10.63 1.79 -16.06
N TRP A 238 9.36 2.17 -16.19
CA TRP A 238 8.96 3.41 -16.85
C TRP A 238 9.14 4.59 -15.91
N THR A 239 9.63 5.71 -16.45
CA THR A 239 9.58 7.02 -15.79
C THR A 239 8.14 7.58 -15.84
N ALA A 240 7.87 8.65 -15.09
CA ALA A 240 6.56 9.31 -15.17
C ALA A 240 6.35 9.91 -16.58
N PHE A 241 7.43 10.37 -17.21
CA PHE A 241 7.41 10.93 -18.56
C PHE A 241 7.08 9.87 -19.60
N ASP A 242 7.66 8.67 -19.49
CA ASP A 242 7.33 7.54 -20.36
C ASP A 242 5.84 7.20 -20.35
N VAL A 243 5.23 7.20 -19.16
CA VAL A 243 3.79 6.96 -18.99
C VAL A 243 2.97 8.02 -19.72
N TRP A 244 3.33 9.29 -19.57
CA TRP A 244 2.62 10.38 -20.25
C TRP A 244 2.79 10.35 -21.77
N LEU A 245 4.01 10.13 -22.26
CA LEU A 245 4.27 9.96 -23.69
C LEU A 245 3.41 8.82 -24.26
N TYR A 246 3.31 7.70 -23.53
CA TYR A 246 2.47 6.58 -23.92
C TYR A 246 0.98 6.94 -23.95
N ILE A 247 0.46 7.56 -22.88
CA ILE A 247 -0.94 8.00 -22.79
C ILE A 247 -1.30 8.94 -23.94
N PHE A 248 -0.47 9.94 -24.21
CA PHE A 248 -0.71 10.91 -25.28
C PHE A 248 -0.57 10.28 -26.67
N MET A 249 0.43 9.42 -26.89
CA MET A 249 0.59 8.70 -28.17
C MET A 249 -0.63 7.84 -28.49
N HIS A 250 -1.21 7.19 -27.47
CA HIS A 250 -2.39 6.35 -27.60
C HIS A 250 -3.72 7.11 -27.45
N LYS A 251 -3.67 8.43 -27.22
CA LYS A 251 -4.84 9.30 -26.99
C LYS A 251 -5.78 8.75 -25.92
N LEU A 252 -5.23 8.23 -24.83
CA LEU A 252 -6.01 7.63 -23.75
C LEU A 252 -6.70 8.73 -22.93
N PRO A 253 -8.00 8.59 -22.62
CA PRO A 253 -8.71 9.55 -21.78
C PRO A 253 -8.21 9.43 -20.34
N TYR A 254 -7.35 10.36 -19.91
CA TYR A 254 -6.82 10.38 -18.56
C TYR A 254 -7.71 11.19 -17.61
N ASN A 255 -7.49 11.04 -16.31
CA ASN A 255 -8.25 11.73 -15.29
C ASN A 255 -8.00 13.26 -15.34
N PRO A 256 -9.03 14.10 -15.52
CA PRO A 256 -8.84 15.55 -15.70
C PRO A 256 -8.23 16.26 -14.49
N LEU A 257 -8.21 15.63 -13.30
CA LEU A 257 -7.50 16.16 -12.14
C LEU A 257 -5.99 16.38 -12.40
N TYR A 258 -5.40 15.69 -13.37
CA TYR A 258 -4.02 15.96 -13.79
C TYR A 258 -3.86 17.35 -14.42
N ASP A 259 -4.88 17.84 -15.13
CA ASP A 259 -4.88 19.20 -15.70
C ASP A 259 -5.10 20.27 -14.62
N GLU A 260 -5.65 19.88 -13.46
CA GLU A 260 -5.76 20.72 -12.26
C GLU A 260 -4.50 20.71 -11.37
N GLY A 261 -3.42 20.06 -11.82
CA GLY A 261 -2.14 20.02 -11.09
C GLY A 261 -2.01 18.93 -10.03
N VAL A 262 -2.93 17.96 -10.00
CA VAL A 262 -2.79 16.78 -9.11
C VAL A 262 -1.74 15.82 -9.67
N GLU A 263 -0.68 15.54 -8.93
CA GLU A 263 0.40 14.66 -9.42
C GLU A 263 0.05 13.17 -9.22
N ARG A 264 -0.76 12.88 -8.19
CA ARG A 264 -1.16 11.52 -7.83
C ARG A 264 -2.64 11.47 -7.48
N ILE A 265 -3.41 10.85 -8.36
CA ILE A 265 -4.81 10.51 -8.10
C ILE A 265 -4.91 9.49 -6.98
N GLY A 266 -5.76 9.79 -6.00
CA GLY A 266 -6.06 8.95 -4.85
C GLY A 266 -7.23 9.51 -4.06
N CYS A 267 -7.30 9.16 -2.77
CA CYS A 267 -8.32 9.67 -1.87
C CYS A 267 -8.09 11.18 -1.63
N PHE A 268 -9.16 11.99 -1.54
CA PHE A 268 -9.05 13.44 -1.37
C PHE A 268 -8.28 13.87 -0.11
N LEU A 269 -8.32 13.05 0.94
CA LEU A 269 -7.66 13.29 2.22
C LEU A 269 -6.37 12.48 2.43
N CYS A 270 -5.75 12.00 1.34
CA CYS A 270 -4.57 11.15 1.44
C CYS A 270 -3.42 11.86 2.17
N PRO A 271 -2.89 11.32 3.29
CA PRO A 271 -1.81 11.99 4.02
C PRO A 271 -0.53 12.10 3.18
N ALA A 272 -0.40 11.27 2.14
CA ALA A 272 0.74 11.31 1.22
C ALA A 272 0.66 12.41 0.15
N SER A 273 -0.47 13.12 0.04
CA SER A 273 -0.63 14.27 -0.86
C SER A 273 0.25 15.45 -0.46
N SER A 274 0.48 16.36 -1.40
CA SER A 274 1.17 17.63 -1.12
C SER A 274 0.26 18.55 -0.30
N VAL A 275 0.84 19.57 0.36
CA VAL A 275 0.02 20.59 1.05
C VAL A 275 -0.83 21.36 0.05
N TYR A 276 -0.27 21.64 -1.14
CA TYR A 276 -1.00 22.25 -2.25
C TYR A 276 -2.26 21.45 -2.63
N GLU A 277 -2.14 20.13 -2.84
CA GLU A 277 -3.28 19.28 -3.16
C GLU A 277 -4.36 19.32 -2.05
N PHE A 278 -3.96 19.41 -0.78
CA PHE A 278 -4.92 19.57 0.32
C PHE A 278 -5.66 20.91 0.26
N ASN A 279 -4.93 22.00 0.02
CA ASN A 279 -5.49 23.35 0.10
C ASN A 279 -6.31 23.73 -1.13
N GLU A 280 -5.95 23.23 -2.31
CA GLU A 280 -6.57 23.63 -3.57
C GLU A 280 -7.52 22.59 -4.17
N VAL A 281 -7.29 21.30 -3.88
CA VAL A 281 -8.02 20.20 -4.54
C VAL A 281 -8.91 19.48 -3.54
N ALA A 282 -8.38 19.07 -2.39
CA ALA A 282 -9.16 18.33 -1.40
C ALA A 282 -10.36 19.14 -0.87
N VAL A 283 -10.21 20.46 -0.72
CA VAL A 283 -11.27 21.37 -0.26
C VAL A 283 -12.52 21.36 -1.16
N LYS A 284 -12.37 20.98 -2.44
CA LYS A 284 -13.46 20.91 -3.41
C LYS A 284 -14.31 19.64 -3.28
N HIS A 285 -13.86 18.65 -2.50
CA HIS A 285 -14.58 17.40 -2.31
C HIS A 285 -15.74 17.58 -1.32
N ASP A 286 -16.90 16.99 -1.61
CA ASP A 286 -18.13 17.14 -0.80
C ASP A 286 -17.94 16.75 0.67
N ASP A 287 -17.20 15.67 0.92
CA ASP A 287 -16.88 15.19 2.27
C ASP A 287 -15.75 15.95 2.99
N TYR A 288 -15.12 16.95 2.37
CA TYR A 288 -14.00 17.66 2.99
C TYR A 288 -14.41 18.33 4.30
N LYS A 289 -15.56 19.01 4.31
CA LYS A 289 -16.06 19.70 5.51
C LYS A 289 -16.22 18.74 6.70
N LYS A 290 -16.81 17.58 6.45
CA LYS A 290 -16.98 16.52 7.46
C LYS A 290 -15.63 16.03 8.00
N PHE A 291 -14.68 15.76 7.11
CA PHE A 291 -13.33 15.37 7.52
C PHE A 291 -12.65 16.44 8.36
N HIS A 292 -12.73 17.71 7.93
CA HIS A 292 -12.14 18.84 8.64
C HIS A 292 -12.72 19.02 10.05
N GLU A 293 -14.04 18.89 10.21
CA GLU A 293 -14.70 18.93 11.52
C GLU A 293 -14.23 17.81 12.45
N MET A 294 -14.10 16.58 11.93
CA MET A 294 -13.59 15.43 12.68
C MET A 294 -12.13 15.63 13.11
N LEU A 295 -11.28 16.10 12.19
CA LEU A 295 -9.88 16.39 12.45
C LEU A 295 -9.73 17.47 13.52
N THR A 296 -10.42 18.60 13.37
CA THR A 296 -10.37 19.71 14.33
C THR A 296 -10.85 19.29 15.72
N LYS A 297 -11.93 18.50 15.81
CA LYS A 297 -12.39 17.93 17.09
C LYS A 297 -11.35 17.00 17.71
N TRP A 298 -10.71 16.17 16.89
CA TRP A 298 -9.68 15.24 17.35
C TRP A 298 -8.43 15.94 17.88
N LEU A 299 -7.98 17.01 17.19
CA LEU A 299 -6.85 17.86 17.58
C LEU A 299 -7.14 18.65 18.85
N LYS A 300 -8.32 19.28 18.95
CA LYS A 300 -8.75 20.06 20.11
C LYS A 300 -8.77 19.23 21.40
N LYS A 301 -9.25 17.98 21.34
CA LYS A 301 -9.23 17.04 22.49
C LYS A 301 -7.82 16.78 23.04
N ARG A 302 -6.79 17.05 22.25
CA ARG A 302 -5.38 16.81 22.58
C ARG A 302 -4.59 18.11 22.76
N ASN A 303 -5.26 19.26 22.77
CA ASN A 303 -4.64 20.59 22.83
C ASN A 303 -3.60 20.80 21.71
N ILE A 304 -3.91 20.35 20.49
CA ILE A 304 -3.10 20.55 19.30
C ILE A 304 -3.83 21.53 18.38
N GLU A 305 -3.11 22.51 17.85
CA GLU A 305 -3.64 23.41 16.82
C GLU A 305 -3.38 22.85 15.42
N LEU A 306 -4.28 23.14 14.49
CA LEU A 306 -4.09 22.78 13.09
C LEU A 306 -3.12 23.78 12.46
N ASP A 307 -1.97 23.28 12.01
CA ASP A 307 -0.93 24.09 11.35
C ASP A 307 -1.04 24.02 9.81
N GLU A 308 -0.47 25.04 9.15
CA GLU A 308 -0.44 25.17 7.69
C GLU A 308 0.42 24.11 6.99
N GLU A 309 1.33 23.44 7.70
CA GLU A 309 2.15 22.34 7.16
C GLU A 309 1.41 20.99 7.22
N HIS A 310 0.22 20.96 7.83
CA HIS A 310 -0.57 19.77 8.11
C HIS A 310 0.27 18.71 8.85
N THR A 311 0.93 19.08 9.96
CA THR A 311 1.78 18.15 10.74
C THR A 311 1.00 16.97 11.33
N TRP A 312 -0.33 17.10 11.47
CA TRP A 312 -1.24 16.01 11.87
C TRP A 312 -1.07 14.73 11.03
N ARG A 313 -0.51 14.83 9.82
CA ARG A 313 -0.20 13.71 8.92
C ARG A 313 0.99 12.87 9.38
N TRP A 314 1.71 13.24 10.43
CA TRP A 314 2.80 12.46 11.01
C TRP A 314 2.50 12.19 12.48
N ARG A 315 2.07 10.98 12.80
CA ARG A 315 1.80 10.57 14.17
C ARG A 315 3.04 10.76 15.06
N THR A 316 4.21 10.39 14.54
CA THR A 316 5.49 10.55 15.26
C THR A 316 5.82 11.98 15.68
N LYS A 317 5.22 12.99 15.04
CA LYS A 317 5.41 14.41 15.39
C LYS A 317 4.39 14.92 16.42
N ILE A 318 3.37 14.14 16.75
CA ILE A 318 2.30 14.56 17.63
C ILE A 318 2.50 13.92 19.02
N LYS A 319 2.83 14.75 20.02
CA LYS A 319 2.98 14.33 21.43
C LYS A 319 1.70 13.65 21.92
N GLY A 320 1.84 12.52 22.62
CA GLY A 320 0.71 11.74 23.14
C GLY A 320 -0.03 10.88 22.12
N THR A 321 0.47 10.78 20.88
CA THR A 321 -0.04 9.85 19.85
C THR A 321 0.96 8.74 19.52
N THR A 322 2.20 8.92 19.94
CA THR A 322 3.24 7.88 20.04
C THR A 322 3.13 7.19 21.40
N ASP A 323 1.94 6.72 21.79
CA ASP A 323 1.76 6.25 23.16
C ASP A 323 1.41 4.75 23.22
N LYS A 324 2.39 4.06 23.81
CA LYS A 324 2.36 2.79 24.56
C LYS A 324 2.53 1.49 23.76
N GLU A 325 3.71 0.90 24.00
CA GLU A 325 3.99 -0.53 23.93
C GLU A 325 2.91 -1.29 24.72
N GLU A 326 2.44 -2.41 24.16
CA GLU A 326 1.37 -3.28 24.67
C GLU A 326 -0.09 -2.80 24.49
N PRO A 327 -1.07 -3.72 24.31
CA PRO A 327 -2.49 -3.39 24.45
C PRO A 327 -2.68 -2.78 25.83
N GLY A 328 -3.02 -1.50 25.92
CA GLY A 328 -2.82 -0.70 27.14
C GLY A 328 -3.60 -1.16 28.38
N ASN A 329 -4.49 -2.14 28.22
CA ASN A 329 -5.24 -2.76 29.31
C ASN A 329 -4.67 -4.11 29.74
N LEU A 330 -3.85 -4.80 28.94
CA LEU A 330 -3.29 -6.12 29.28
C LEU A 330 -1.95 -5.97 29.99
N GLN A 331 -1.82 -6.63 31.14
CA GLN A 331 -0.57 -6.79 31.87
C GLN A 331 -0.33 -8.28 32.09
N LEU A 332 0.84 -8.79 31.73
CA LEU A 332 1.25 -10.18 31.94
C LEU A 332 2.52 -10.21 32.80
N SER A 333 2.71 -11.26 33.58
CA SER A 333 3.95 -11.49 34.33
C SER A 333 5.11 -11.91 33.42
N ASP A 334 6.34 -11.51 33.75
CA ASP A 334 7.53 -11.81 32.94
C ASP A 334 8.07 -13.24 33.11
N LEU A 335 7.77 -13.92 34.23
CA LEU A 335 8.14 -15.31 34.45
C LEU A 335 6.92 -16.23 34.40
N GLY A 336 7.05 -17.30 33.63
CA GLY A 336 6.16 -18.44 33.72
C GLY A 336 6.45 -19.25 34.99
N SER A 337 5.41 -19.56 35.77
CA SER A 337 5.52 -20.44 36.93
C SER A 337 5.28 -21.89 36.53
N PRO A 338 6.09 -22.86 36.99
CA PRO A 338 5.78 -24.27 36.80
C PRO A 338 4.44 -24.63 37.43
N CYS A 339 3.62 -25.39 36.71
CA CYS A 339 2.35 -25.92 37.17
C CYS A 339 2.18 -27.37 36.70
N ASP A 340 1.15 -28.07 37.20
CA ASP A 340 0.89 -29.48 36.84
C ASP A 340 0.67 -29.72 35.33
N ARG A 341 0.40 -28.66 34.57
CA ARG A 341 0.10 -28.69 33.14
C ARG A 341 1.18 -28.04 32.26
N GLY A 342 2.34 -27.69 32.83
CA GLY A 342 3.45 -27.05 32.11
C GLY A 342 3.87 -25.75 32.78
N ILE A 343 3.92 -24.66 32.00
CA ILE A 343 4.34 -23.33 32.48
C ILE A 343 3.17 -22.36 32.34
N SER A 344 2.85 -21.65 33.43
CA SER A 344 1.74 -20.70 33.48
C SER A 344 2.21 -19.26 33.60
N VAL A 345 1.67 -18.38 32.77
CA VAL A 345 1.81 -16.92 32.87
C VAL A 345 0.48 -16.33 33.30
N GLU A 346 0.50 -15.54 34.36
CA GLU A 346 -0.69 -14.88 34.88
C GLU A 346 -0.70 -13.41 34.47
N GLY A 347 -1.90 -12.83 34.42
CA GLY A 347 -2.05 -11.45 34.05
C GLY A 347 -3.45 -10.92 34.31
N TYR A 348 -3.63 -9.67 33.92
CA TYR A 348 -4.87 -8.95 34.12
C TYR A 348 -5.15 -8.00 32.96
N TYR A 349 -6.40 -7.99 32.52
CA TYR A 349 -6.96 -7.10 31.54
C TYR A 349 -7.84 -6.05 32.21
N ARG A 350 -7.38 -4.80 32.21
CA ARG A 350 -8.07 -3.68 32.83
C ARG A 350 -9.41 -3.41 32.15
N GLY A 351 -10.47 -3.41 32.96
CA GLY A 351 -11.84 -3.14 32.51
C GLY A 351 -12.70 -4.40 32.35
N GLY A 352 -12.12 -5.58 32.57
CA GLY A 352 -12.81 -6.86 32.40
C GLY A 352 -13.01 -7.25 30.94
N PHE A 353 -13.45 -8.48 30.71
CA PHE A 353 -13.75 -8.96 29.36
C PHE A 353 -15.24 -8.93 29.07
N ASP A 354 -15.60 -8.51 27.85
CA ASP A 354 -16.91 -8.84 27.30
C ASP A 354 -16.89 -10.32 26.93
N ILE A 355 -17.45 -11.15 27.83
CA ILE A 355 -17.43 -12.60 27.71
C ILE A 355 -18.23 -13.09 26.51
N ASP A 356 -19.33 -12.43 26.17
CA ASP A 356 -20.12 -12.82 25.00
C ASP A 356 -19.33 -12.56 23.72
N ARG A 357 -18.65 -11.41 23.65
CA ARG A 357 -17.73 -11.12 22.55
C ARG A 357 -16.55 -12.09 22.50
N MET A 358 -15.98 -12.48 23.65
CA MET A 358 -14.86 -13.43 23.69
C MET A 358 -15.27 -14.83 23.22
N LYS A 359 -16.47 -15.31 23.55
CA LYS A 359 -16.99 -16.60 23.05
C LYS A 359 -17.01 -16.68 21.51
N GLU A 360 -17.17 -15.55 20.84
CA GLU A 360 -17.20 -15.50 19.37
C GLU A 360 -15.81 -15.61 18.72
N ILE A 361 -14.73 -15.31 19.46
CA ILE A 361 -13.38 -15.16 18.87
C ILE A 361 -12.29 -16.02 19.53
N LEU A 362 -12.54 -16.58 20.71
CA LEU A 362 -11.53 -17.36 21.45
C LEU A 362 -11.24 -18.73 20.80
N TRP A 363 -12.10 -19.19 19.89
CA TRP A 363 -11.91 -20.36 19.03
C TRP A 363 -10.58 -20.40 18.27
N ILE A 364 -9.93 -19.24 18.12
CA ILE A 364 -8.61 -19.10 17.50
C ILE A 364 -7.51 -19.88 18.21
N PHE A 365 -7.66 -20.11 19.53
CA PHE A 365 -6.68 -20.85 20.34
C PHE A 365 -7.02 -22.35 20.44
N GLY A 366 -8.29 -22.72 20.25
CA GLY A 366 -8.73 -24.11 20.34
C GLY A 366 -10.23 -24.23 20.60
N ASN A 367 -10.67 -25.42 20.96
CA ASN A 367 -12.07 -25.65 21.33
C ASN A 367 -12.45 -24.82 22.56
N LEU A 368 -13.54 -24.07 22.43
CA LEU A 368 -14.07 -23.23 23.50
C LEU A 368 -14.71 -24.09 24.59
N GLN A 369 -14.29 -23.85 25.83
CA GLN A 369 -14.89 -24.40 27.03
C GLN A 369 -15.46 -23.25 27.86
N ILE A 370 -16.70 -23.41 28.32
CA ILE A 370 -17.41 -22.40 29.11
C ILE A 370 -17.73 -23.01 30.46
N SER A 371 -17.25 -22.36 31.52
CA SER A 371 -17.61 -22.68 32.90
C SER A 371 -18.42 -21.54 33.52
N LYS A 372 -18.80 -21.70 34.79
CA LYS A 372 -19.51 -20.65 35.54
C LYS A 372 -18.64 -19.39 35.76
N ASP A 373 -17.34 -19.58 35.93
CA ASP A 373 -16.44 -18.53 36.44
C ASP A 373 -15.39 -18.08 35.41
N HIS A 374 -15.18 -18.84 34.34
CA HIS A 374 -14.22 -18.53 33.27
C HIS A 374 -14.60 -19.17 31.93
N ILE A 375 -14.02 -18.64 30.85
CA ILE A 375 -13.97 -19.28 29.53
C ILE A 375 -12.53 -19.68 29.21
N SER A 376 -12.34 -20.75 28.44
CA SER A 376 -11.00 -21.18 28.05
C SER A 376 -10.93 -21.80 26.67
N ALA A 377 -9.79 -21.65 26.00
CA ALA A 377 -9.45 -22.36 24.77
C ALA A 377 -7.93 -22.45 24.61
N GLY A 378 -7.41 -23.63 24.28
CA GLY A 378 -5.99 -23.80 23.89
C GLY A 378 -4.95 -23.23 24.85
N GLY A 379 -5.12 -23.44 26.15
CA GLY A 379 -4.22 -22.91 27.17
C GLY A 379 -4.50 -21.46 27.59
N VAL A 380 -5.46 -20.77 26.98
CA VAL A 380 -5.93 -19.45 27.40
C VAL A 380 -7.13 -19.60 28.33
N LEU A 381 -7.06 -19.05 29.53
CA LEU A 381 -8.16 -18.97 30.50
C LEU A 381 -8.45 -17.50 30.80
N LEU A 382 -9.71 -17.08 30.65
CA LEU A 382 -10.17 -15.71 30.86
C LEU A 382 -11.32 -15.68 31.87
N MET A 383 -11.19 -14.85 32.89
CA MET A 383 -12.25 -14.58 33.87
C MET A 383 -12.98 -13.28 33.53
N PRO A 384 -14.29 -13.14 33.83
CA PRO A 384 -15.04 -11.91 33.56
C PRO A 384 -14.42 -10.64 34.19
N GLY A 385 -13.77 -10.78 35.35
CA GLY A 385 -13.09 -9.70 36.06
C GLY A 385 -11.87 -9.14 35.34
N GLY A 386 -11.37 -9.84 34.31
CA GLY A 386 -10.20 -9.46 33.52
C GLY A 386 -8.97 -10.30 33.84
N GLU A 387 -9.02 -11.20 34.82
CA GLU A 387 -7.91 -12.11 35.10
C GLU A 387 -7.64 -13.02 33.90
N VAL A 388 -6.37 -13.23 33.60
CA VAL A 388 -5.87 -14.04 32.49
C VAL A 388 -4.88 -15.05 33.03
N ILE A 389 -5.02 -16.30 32.62
CA ILE A 389 -4.01 -17.34 32.83
C ILE A 389 -3.70 -17.99 31.48
N LEU A 390 -2.43 -18.00 31.10
CA LEU A 390 -1.91 -18.64 29.89
C LEU A 390 -1.07 -19.85 30.30
N ILE A 391 -1.35 -21.03 29.76
CA ILE A 391 -0.67 -22.28 30.11
C ILE A 391 -0.12 -22.92 28.84
N GLY A 392 1.20 -23.06 28.75
CA GLY A 392 1.88 -23.81 27.69
C GLY A 392 2.55 -25.07 28.22
N GLU A 393 2.74 -26.07 27.36
CA GLU A 393 3.36 -27.36 27.73
C GLU A 393 4.81 -27.21 28.18
N ASP A 394 5.55 -26.29 27.55
CA ASP A 394 6.93 -25.93 27.85
C ASP A 394 7.15 -24.41 27.72
N GLU A 395 8.37 -23.95 27.99
CA GLU A 395 8.73 -22.53 27.95
C GLU A 395 8.52 -21.92 26.57
N ARG A 396 8.92 -22.63 25.52
CA ARG A 396 8.79 -22.16 24.13
C ARG A 396 7.33 -22.07 23.69
N ALA A 397 6.51 -23.05 24.04
CA ALA A 397 5.08 -23.05 23.77
C ALA A 397 4.39 -21.89 24.51
N THR A 398 4.81 -21.64 25.76
CA THR A 398 4.29 -20.53 26.58
C THR A 398 4.65 -19.18 25.99
N GLU A 399 5.90 -18.96 25.57
CA GLU A 399 6.33 -17.74 24.87
C GLU A 399 5.50 -17.50 23.59
N GLY A 400 5.30 -18.56 22.80
CA GLY A 400 4.47 -18.51 21.59
C GLY A 400 3.02 -18.14 21.90
N LEU A 401 2.43 -18.73 22.94
CA LEU A 401 1.07 -18.44 23.38
C LEU A 401 0.94 -17.00 23.89
N VAL A 402 1.88 -16.51 24.69
CA VAL A 402 1.95 -15.12 25.16
C VAL A 402 2.00 -14.15 23.98
N HIS A 403 2.84 -14.43 22.98
CA HIS A 403 2.93 -13.60 21.78
C HIS A 403 1.61 -13.59 21.00
N ALA A 404 1.02 -14.76 20.75
CA ALA A 404 -0.26 -14.90 20.08
C ALA A 404 -1.40 -14.21 20.87
N PHE A 405 -1.39 -14.29 22.20
CA PHE A 405 -2.38 -13.66 23.05
C PHE A 405 -2.26 -12.13 23.07
N ARG A 406 -1.04 -11.58 23.14
CA ARG A 406 -0.81 -10.13 22.98
C ARG A 406 -1.32 -9.63 21.63
N SER A 407 -1.03 -10.36 20.56
CA SER A 407 -1.56 -10.11 19.20
C SER A 407 -3.09 -10.15 19.17
N PHE A 408 -3.70 -11.18 19.76
CA PHE A 408 -5.14 -11.33 19.86
C PHE A 408 -5.81 -10.17 20.60
N ILE A 409 -5.29 -9.75 21.76
CA ILE A 409 -5.86 -8.64 22.53
C ILE A 409 -5.73 -7.32 21.78
N ALA A 410 -4.58 -7.02 21.15
CA ALA A 410 -4.44 -5.83 20.32
C ALA A 410 -5.51 -5.76 19.21
N ARG A 411 -5.84 -6.92 18.62
CA ARG A 411 -6.88 -7.04 17.59
C ARG A 411 -8.28 -6.92 18.18
N TYR A 412 -8.54 -7.51 19.34
CA TYR A 412 -9.82 -7.40 20.06
C TYR A 412 -10.15 -5.94 20.35
N GLU A 413 -9.19 -5.18 20.90
CA GLU A 413 -9.40 -3.78 21.30
C GLU A 413 -9.63 -2.82 20.13
N ARG A 414 -9.01 -3.08 18.98
CA ARG A 414 -8.92 -2.10 17.88
C ARG A 414 -9.42 -2.65 16.55
N CYS A 415 -10.24 -3.71 16.59
CA CYS A 415 -10.84 -4.26 15.39
C CYS A 415 -11.82 -3.24 14.78
N VAL A 416 -11.63 -2.93 13.50
CA VAL A 416 -12.56 -2.10 12.71
C VAL A 416 -13.25 -2.90 11.60
N GLY A 417 -13.25 -4.24 11.70
CA GLY A 417 -13.95 -5.09 10.74
C GLY A 417 -13.39 -5.12 9.33
N CYS A 418 -12.11 -4.74 9.12
CA CYS A 418 -11.55 -4.60 7.78
C CYS A 418 -11.53 -5.91 6.95
N GLY A 419 -11.56 -7.08 7.61
CA GLY A 419 -11.66 -8.37 6.93
C GLY A 419 -10.36 -8.95 6.37
N VAL A 420 -9.20 -8.31 6.58
CA VAL A 420 -7.90 -8.84 6.09
C VAL A 420 -7.61 -10.25 6.62
N CYS A 421 -7.93 -10.53 7.89
CA CYS A 421 -7.77 -11.85 8.51
C CYS A 421 -8.64 -12.94 7.85
N THR A 422 -9.80 -12.58 7.32
CA THR A 422 -10.71 -13.53 6.68
C THR A 422 -10.09 -14.15 5.42
N GLY A 423 -9.25 -13.39 4.69
CA GLY A 423 -8.52 -13.89 3.53
C GLY A 423 -7.40 -14.87 3.85
N ARG A 424 -6.95 -14.92 5.11
CA ARG A 424 -5.89 -15.85 5.57
C ARG A 424 -6.44 -17.15 6.14
N CYS A 425 -7.72 -17.16 6.52
CA CYS A 425 -8.34 -18.33 7.14
C CYS A 425 -8.46 -19.47 6.10
N PRO A 426 -7.72 -20.58 6.25
CA PRO A 426 -7.73 -21.65 5.26
C PRO A 426 -9.08 -22.38 5.19
N THR A 427 -9.79 -22.44 6.32
CA THR A 427 -11.11 -23.11 6.43
C THR A 427 -12.29 -22.16 6.25
N LYS A 428 -12.05 -20.87 6.03
CA LYS A 428 -13.08 -19.81 5.92
C LYS A 428 -13.96 -19.59 7.15
N ALA A 429 -13.55 -20.12 8.32
CA ALA A 429 -14.23 -19.95 9.60
C ALA A 429 -14.40 -18.49 10.07
N LEU A 430 -13.55 -17.56 9.61
CA LEU A 430 -13.60 -16.14 10.01
C LEU A 430 -14.56 -15.33 9.14
N LYS A 431 -15.57 -14.72 9.77
CA LYS A 431 -16.58 -13.84 9.16
C LYS A 431 -16.52 -12.44 9.79
N ILE A 432 -16.99 -11.43 9.05
CA ILE A 432 -17.22 -10.08 9.60
C ILE A 432 -18.72 -9.91 9.81
N VAL A 433 -19.12 -9.72 11.07
CA VAL A 433 -20.52 -9.50 11.50
C VAL A 433 -20.53 -8.21 12.31
N ASP A 434 -21.42 -7.27 11.94
CA ASP A 434 -21.58 -5.98 12.61
C ASP A 434 -20.28 -5.20 12.86
N GLY A 435 -19.36 -5.24 11.88
CA GLY A 435 -18.09 -4.52 11.95
C GLY A 435 -17.00 -5.21 12.80
N HIS A 436 -17.23 -6.44 13.25
CA HIS A 436 -16.29 -7.20 14.06
C HIS A 436 -16.09 -8.63 13.55
N ILE A 437 -15.01 -9.29 13.97
CA ILE A 437 -14.71 -10.68 13.56
C ILE A 437 -15.55 -11.65 14.38
N VAL A 438 -16.17 -12.64 13.74
CA VAL A 438 -16.78 -13.79 14.40
C VAL A 438 -16.15 -15.06 13.83
N ILE A 439 -15.84 -16.03 14.68
CA ILE A 439 -15.23 -17.30 14.31
C ILE A 439 -16.25 -18.42 14.45
N ASP A 440 -16.43 -19.15 13.36
CA ASP A 440 -17.22 -20.36 13.32
C ASP A 440 -16.44 -21.53 13.97
N GLY A 441 -16.89 -21.98 15.14
CA GLY A 441 -16.20 -23.00 15.93
C GLY A 441 -16.12 -24.36 15.25
N ASP A 442 -17.11 -24.69 14.42
CA ASP A 442 -17.17 -25.98 13.72
C ASP A 442 -16.20 -26.05 12.53
N GLU A 443 -15.88 -24.89 11.94
CA GLU A 443 -14.93 -24.78 10.81
C GLU A 443 -13.50 -24.41 11.26
N CYS A 444 -13.33 -23.87 12.48
CA CYS A 444 -12.04 -23.40 12.95
C CYS A 444 -11.13 -24.56 13.39
N THR A 445 -9.92 -24.60 12.84
CA THR A 445 -8.89 -25.59 13.22
C THR A 445 -7.85 -25.06 14.22
N ALA A 446 -8.05 -23.85 14.75
CA ALA A 446 -7.11 -23.16 15.65
C ALA A 446 -5.66 -23.08 15.12
N CYS A 447 -5.47 -23.03 13.80
CA CYS A 447 -4.14 -23.02 13.16
C CYS A 447 -3.35 -21.71 13.36
N GLY A 448 -3.98 -20.64 13.85
CA GLY A 448 -3.34 -19.34 14.09
C GLY A 448 -2.96 -18.54 12.84
N GLU A 449 -3.20 -19.02 11.62
CA GLU A 449 -2.83 -18.31 10.37
C GLU A 449 -3.39 -16.90 10.26
N CYS A 450 -4.58 -16.67 10.84
CA CYS A 450 -5.16 -15.34 10.87
C CYS A 450 -4.35 -14.36 11.75
N LEU A 451 -3.56 -14.82 12.73
CA LEU A 451 -2.67 -14.01 13.58
C LEU A 451 -1.30 -13.72 12.94
N LYS A 452 -0.79 -14.60 12.06
CA LYS A 452 0.58 -14.52 11.53
C LYS A 452 0.83 -13.36 10.56
N GLY A 453 -0.21 -12.72 10.06
CA GLY A 453 -0.12 -11.66 9.07
C GLY A 453 -0.44 -10.27 9.61
N PRO A 454 -0.01 -9.22 8.91
CA PRO A 454 -0.14 -7.87 9.41
C PRO A 454 -1.60 -7.44 9.53
N CYS A 455 -1.91 -6.76 10.65
CA CYS A 455 -3.23 -6.24 10.99
C CYS A 455 -3.17 -4.74 11.28
N PRO A 456 -4.12 -3.91 10.80
CA PRO A 456 -4.15 -2.48 11.14
C PRO A 456 -4.11 -2.26 12.66
N ALA A 457 -4.88 -3.05 13.41
CA ALA A 457 -4.98 -2.98 14.87
C ALA A 457 -3.62 -3.14 15.59
N GLU A 458 -2.73 -3.96 15.04
CA GLU A 458 -1.40 -4.24 15.61
C GLU A 458 -0.34 -3.27 15.12
N VAL A 459 -0.33 -2.98 13.81
CA VAL A 459 0.64 -2.05 13.22
C VAL A 459 0.41 -0.63 13.78
N PHE A 460 -0.72 -0.37 14.45
CA PHE A 460 -0.91 0.85 15.22
C PHE A 460 0.20 1.06 16.27
N ASN A 461 0.89 0.01 16.73
CA ASN A 461 1.92 0.11 17.75
C ASN A 461 3.36 0.26 17.23
N GLY A 462 3.57 0.38 15.91
CA GLY A 462 4.92 0.51 15.32
C GLY A 462 4.91 1.34 14.05
#